data_AF-D8JBL1-F1
#
_entry.id   AF-D8JBL1-F1
#
_cell.length_a   1.000
_cell.length_b   1.000
_cell.length_c   1.000
_cell.angle_alpha   90.00
_cell.angle_beta   90.00
_cell.angle_gamma   90.00
#
_symmetry.space_group_name_H-M   'P 1'
#
loop_
_entity.id
_entity.type
_entity.pdbx_description
1 polymer ?
#
loop_
_entity_poly.entity_id
_entity_poly.type
_entity_poly.pdbx_seq_one_letter_code
_entity_poly.pdbx_strand_id
1 'polypeptide(L)'
;MAHLPFPLSGATLVTGPSNAGKTRLTARALDAWVAEHGTDGIVVLDFAPEVDQDGTLLGGRLTRFTDISDEVWYGVLEAYAPRTAGETEEEVLTFASANARHSRHLVESMPKNPRVVFANDVTIPFQAGEVDGFCVSTLVDYCDDVDVVVCNALESDELGVNDLISRNERATLDVLRTWTDRVIEL
;
A
#
# COMPACT_ATOMS: atom_id res chain seq x y z
N MET A 1 19.05 13.90 -10.40
CA MET A 1 18.48 13.23 -9.22
C MET A 1 17.13 13.86 -8.94
N ALA A 2 16.06 13.06 -8.89
CA ALA A 2 14.75 13.60 -8.52
C ALA A 2 14.79 13.99 -7.03
N HIS A 3 14.47 15.25 -6.70
CA HIS A 3 14.37 15.67 -5.31
C HIS A 3 13.14 15.02 -4.66
N LEU A 4 13.38 14.05 -3.77
CA LEU A 4 12.37 13.51 -2.87
C LEU A 4 12.24 14.43 -1.63
N PRO A 5 11.03 14.58 -1.06
CA PRO A 5 10.83 15.35 0.16
C PRO A 5 11.28 14.61 1.44
N PHE A 6 11.83 13.41 1.30
CA PHE A 6 12.32 12.55 2.39
C PHE A 6 13.56 11.77 1.93
N PRO A 7 14.43 11.33 2.86
CA PRO A 7 15.54 10.45 2.53
C PRO A 7 15.05 9.01 2.30
N LEU A 8 15.76 8.26 1.44
CA LEU A 8 15.57 6.81 1.29
C LEU A 8 16.35 6.07 2.40
N SER A 9 15.84 6.19 3.63
CA SER A 9 16.41 5.56 4.85
C SER A 9 15.31 5.40 5.89
N GLY A 10 15.18 4.22 6.50
CA GLY A 10 14.10 3.92 7.44
C GLY A 10 12.72 3.88 6.76
N ALA A 11 11.67 3.98 7.55
CA ALA A 11 10.30 3.84 7.09
C ALA A 11 9.60 5.21 6.88
N THR A 12 8.96 5.39 5.73
CA THR A 12 8.20 6.59 5.36
C THR A 12 6.80 6.21 4.90
N LEU A 13 5.78 6.80 5.54
CA LEU A 13 4.39 6.72 5.13
C LEU A 13 3.99 7.99 4.38
N VAL A 14 3.41 7.85 3.19
CA VAL A 14 2.83 8.96 2.41
C VAL A 14 1.30 8.87 2.48
N THR A 15 0.65 9.89 3.02
CA THR A 15 -0.83 9.94 3.14
C THR A 15 -1.40 11.14 2.39
N GLY A 16 -2.73 11.21 2.33
CA GLY A 16 -3.49 12.26 1.64
C GLY A 16 -4.74 11.72 0.94
N PRO A 17 -5.62 12.61 0.43
CA PRO A 17 -6.87 12.22 -0.24
C PRO A 17 -6.61 11.58 -1.61
N SER A 18 -7.67 11.09 -2.27
CA SER A 18 -7.56 10.59 -3.64
C SER A 18 -6.93 11.64 -4.57
N ASN A 19 -6.13 11.17 -5.52
CA ASN A 19 -5.45 12.01 -6.52
C ASN A 19 -4.46 13.07 -5.97
N ALA A 20 -4.10 13.03 -4.67
CA ALA A 20 -3.08 13.91 -4.09
C ALA A 20 -1.64 13.62 -4.58
N GLY A 21 -1.42 12.53 -5.33
CA GLY A 21 -0.12 12.17 -5.89
C GLY A 21 0.70 11.17 -5.06
N LYS A 22 0.07 10.52 -4.08
CA LYS A 22 0.70 9.50 -3.20
C LYS A 22 1.43 8.38 -3.97
N THR A 23 0.70 7.70 -4.86
CA THR A 23 1.25 6.63 -5.72
C THR A 23 2.39 7.16 -6.58
N ARG A 24 2.24 8.37 -7.16
CA ARG A 24 3.29 9.00 -7.96
C ARG A 24 4.55 9.30 -7.13
N LEU A 25 4.39 9.73 -5.89
CA LEU A 25 5.53 9.98 -5.00
C LEU A 25 6.24 8.68 -4.60
N THR A 26 5.47 7.61 -4.37
CA THR A 26 6.02 6.27 -4.09
C THR A 26 6.76 5.70 -5.30
N ALA A 27 6.21 5.84 -6.51
CA ALA A 27 6.87 5.46 -7.76
C ALA A 27 8.18 6.24 -7.98
N ARG A 28 8.18 7.55 -7.72
CA ARG A 28 9.39 8.38 -7.79
C ARG A 28 10.46 7.95 -6.78
N ALA A 29 10.05 7.45 -5.61
CA ALA A 29 10.97 6.91 -4.61
C ALA A 29 11.61 5.61 -5.08
N LEU A 30 10.83 4.72 -5.72
CA LEU A 30 11.35 3.53 -6.40
C LEU A 30 12.34 3.89 -7.51
N ASP A 31 12.00 4.82 -8.40
CA ASP A 31 12.89 5.28 -9.47
C ASP A 31 14.21 5.83 -8.93
N ALA A 32 14.14 6.63 -7.86
CA ALA A 32 15.31 7.21 -7.23
C ALA A 32 16.20 6.12 -6.60
N TRP A 33 15.61 5.13 -5.93
CA TRP A 33 16.36 4.00 -5.40
C TRP A 33 17.05 3.20 -6.50
N VAL A 34 16.32 2.81 -7.54
CA VAL A 34 16.87 2.04 -8.67
C VAL A 34 18.01 2.78 -9.35
N ALA A 35 17.87 4.10 -9.56
CA ALA A 35 18.91 4.93 -10.18
C ALA A 35 20.20 5.00 -9.35
N GLU A 36 20.13 4.85 -8.03
CA GLU A 36 21.28 4.97 -7.12
C GLU A 36 21.86 3.60 -6.70
N HIS A 37 21.01 2.59 -6.52
CA HIS A 37 21.36 1.32 -5.89
C HIS A 37 21.12 0.09 -6.77
N GLY A 38 20.47 0.25 -7.93
CA GLY A 38 20.03 -0.86 -8.78
C GLY A 38 18.78 -1.57 -8.24
N THR A 39 18.50 -2.74 -8.81
CA THR A 39 17.27 -3.55 -8.60
C THR A 39 17.38 -4.62 -7.52
N ASP A 40 18.59 -4.87 -7.02
CA ASP A 40 18.86 -5.97 -6.09
C ASP A 40 18.14 -5.80 -4.74
N GLY A 41 17.40 -6.85 -4.34
CA GLY A 41 16.68 -6.89 -3.07
C GLY A 41 15.46 -5.97 -2.96
N ILE A 42 14.93 -5.45 -4.07
CA ILE A 42 13.69 -4.66 -4.07
C ILE A 42 12.46 -5.57 -4.00
N VAL A 43 11.55 -5.22 -3.09
CA VAL A 43 10.19 -5.74 -3.03
C VAL A 43 9.21 -4.61 -3.30
N VAL A 44 8.29 -4.84 -4.25
CA VAL A 44 7.17 -3.93 -4.51
C VAL A 44 5.86 -4.66 -4.25
N LEU A 45 5.00 -4.07 -3.44
CA LEU A 45 3.64 -4.51 -3.18
C LEU A 45 2.66 -3.47 -3.74
N ASP A 46 1.73 -3.90 -4.56
CA ASP A 46 0.70 -3.04 -5.10
C ASP A 46 -0.69 -3.56 -4.71
N PHE A 47 -1.28 -2.90 -3.73
CA PHE A 47 -2.61 -3.25 -3.23
C PHE A 47 -3.71 -2.39 -3.82
N ALA A 48 -3.38 -1.40 -4.66
CA ALA A 48 -4.34 -0.46 -5.18
C ALA A 48 -5.35 -1.15 -6.11
N PRO A 49 -6.66 -1.04 -5.84
CA PRO A 49 -7.66 -1.51 -6.78
C PRO A 49 -7.61 -0.66 -8.05
N GLU A 50 -7.81 -1.30 -9.21
CA GLU A 50 -8.03 -0.59 -10.46
C GLU A 50 -9.52 -0.31 -10.63
N VAL A 51 -9.96 0.86 -10.16
CA VAL A 51 -11.37 1.27 -10.23
C VAL A 51 -11.56 2.35 -11.28
N ASP A 52 -12.23 2.02 -12.38
CA ASP A 52 -12.73 3.02 -13.32
C ASP A 52 -14.09 3.55 -12.81
N GLN A 53 -14.15 4.85 -12.53
CA GLN A 53 -15.39 5.54 -12.23
C GLN A 53 -15.61 6.65 -13.27
N ASP A 54 -16.67 6.51 -14.07
CA ASP A 54 -17.07 7.45 -15.12
C ASP A 54 -15.95 7.80 -16.12
N GLY A 55 -15.10 6.82 -16.48
CA GLY A 55 -13.97 6.98 -17.40
C GLY A 55 -12.72 7.58 -16.73
N THR A 56 -12.74 7.75 -15.40
CA THR A 56 -11.61 8.19 -14.59
C THR A 56 -11.14 7.04 -13.70
N LEU A 57 -9.95 6.52 -13.97
CA LEU A 57 -9.32 5.51 -13.12
C LEU A 57 -8.86 6.18 -11.81
N LEU A 58 -9.62 5.97 -10.73
CA LEU A 58 -9.38 6.51 -9.39
C LEU A 58 -8.35 5.66 -8.66
N GLY A 59 -7.25 6.28 -8.23
CA GLY A 59 -6.11 5.52 -7.69
C GLY A 59 -5.52 4.57 -8.75
N GLY A 60 -4.61 3.69 -8.33
CA GLY A 60 -4.14 2.62 -9.19
C GLY A 60 -2.67 2.30 -9.03
N ARG A 61 -2.22 1.37 -9.86
CA ARG A 61 -0.92 0.72 -9.73
C ARG A 61 0.26 1.68 -9.89
N LEU A 62 1.38 1.36 -9.26
CA LEU A 62 2.67 2.03 -9.42
C LEU A 62 3.12 2.03 -10.89
N THR A 63 2.78 0.98 -11.63
CA THR A 63 3.11 0.83 -13.07
C THR A 63 2.50 1.90 -13.97
N ARG A 64 1.58 2.72 -13.45
CA ARG A 64 1.07 3.92 -14.15
C ARG A 64 2.08 5.07 -14.19
N PHE A 65 3.10 5.03 -13.32
CA PHE A 65 4.04 6.13 -13.12
C PHE A 65 5.51 5.71 -13.26
N THR A 66 5.81 4.41 -13.24
CA THR A 66 7.15 3.85 -13.39
C THR A 66 7.09 2.47 -14.03
N ASP A 67 8.20 2.01 -14.61
CA ASP A 67 8.37 0.65 -15.09
C ASP A 67 9.04 -0.20 -14.00
N ILE A 68 8.47 -1.36 -13.67
CA ILE A 68 9.04 -2.28 -12.69
C ILE A 68 9.85 -3.34 -13.46
N SER A 69 11.16 -3.39 -13.20
CA SER A 69 12.06 -4.39 -13.79
C SER A 69 11.65 -5.81 -13.43
N ASP A 70 11.81 -6.77 -14.34
CA ASP A 70 11.58 -8.20 -14.10
C ASP A 70 12.50 -8.79 -13.00
N GLU A 71 13.57 -8.09 -12.63
CA GLU A 71 14.47 -8.46 -11.53
C GLU A 71 13.93 -8.09 -10.14
N VAL A 72 12.92 -7.22 -10.08
CA VAL A 72 12.26 -6.80 -8.84
C VAL A 72 11.19 -7.82 -8.47
N TRP A 73 11.11 -8.19 -7.19
CA TRP A 73 9.96 -8.97 -6.74
C TRP A 73 8.74 -8.05 -6.70
N TYR A 74 7.73 -8.34 -7.52
CA TYR A 74 6.53 -7.52 -7.66
C TYR A 74 5.27 -8.32 -7.35
N GLY A 75 4.67 -8.05 -6.19
CA GLY A 75 3.41 -8.63 -5.75
C GLY A 75 2.26 -7.68 -6.05
N VAL A 76 1.32 -8.11 -6.88
CA VAL A 76 0.13 -7.33 -7.23
C VAL A 76 -1.11 -8.01 -6.68
N LEU A 77 -1.92 -7.24 -5.96
CA LEU A 77 -3.26 -7.65 -5.58
C LEU A 77 -4.24 -7.26 -6.69
N GLU A 78 -4.91 -8.24 -7.26
CA GLU A 78 -6.14 -8.01 -8.02
C GLU A 78 -7.27 -7.66 -7.03
N ALA A 79 -7.22 -6.44 -6.53
CA ALA A 79 -8.02 -6.01 -5.39
C ALA A 79 -9.47 -5.78 -5.78
N TYR A 80 -10.38 -6.28 -4.95
CA TYR A 80 -11.75 -5.81 -4.95
C TYR A 80 -11.80 -4.37 -4.41
N ALA A 81 -12.74 -3.57 -4.91
CA ALA A 81 -13.09 -2.27 -4.34
C ALA A 81 -14.38 -2.41 -3.52
N PRO A 82 -14.30 -2.73 -2.21
CA PRO A 82 -15.45 -3.28 -1.49
C PRO A 82 -16.66 -2.35 -1.47
N ARG A 83 -16.44 -1.04 -1.28
CA ARG A 83 -17.47 0.00 -1.24
C ARG A 83 -18.21 0.18 -2.57
N THR A 84 -17.58 -0.17 -3.68
CA THR A 84 -18.18 -0.05 -5.03
C THR A 84 -18.75 -1.38 -5.50
N ALA A 85 -18.14 -2.50 -5.10
CA ALA A 85 -18.51 -3.84 -5.55
C ALA A 85 -19.66 -4.46 -4.73
N GLY A 86 -19.79 -4.12 -3.45
CA GLY A 86 -20.84 -4.66 -2.56
C GLY A 86 -22.10 -3.81 -2.56
N GLU A 87 -23.26 -4.46 -2.57
CA GLU A 87 -24.58 -3.81 -2.43
C GLU A 87 -25.03 -3.77 -0.96
N THR A 88 -24.46 -4.65 -0.13
CA THR A 88 -24.76 -4.79 1.30
C THR A 88 -23.49 -4.73 2.16
N GLU A 89 -23.64 -4.42 3.45
CA GLU A 89 -22.51 -4.43 4.40
C GLU A 89 -21.81 -5.80 4.47
N GLU A 90 -22.56 -6.90 4.34
CA GLU A 90 -22.02 -8.27 4.34
C GLU A 90 -21.16 -8.53 3.09
N GLU A 91 -21.61 -8.10 1.92
CA GLU A 91 -20.85 -8.22 0.68
C GLU A 91 -19.59 -7.35 0.71
N VAL A 92 -19.71 -6.12 1.19
CA VAL A 92 -18.59 -5.20 1.40
C VAL A 92 -17.52 -5.86 2.29
N LEU A 93 -17.91 -6.47 3.42
CA LEU A 93 -16.96 -7.19 4.27
C LEU A 93 -16.41 -8.47 3.64
N THR A 94 -17.19 -9.16 2.81
CA THR A 94 -16.74 -10.33 2.06
C THR A 94 -15.63 -9.96 1.08
N PHE A 95 -15.79 -8.87 0.33
CA PHE A 95 -14.76 -8.36 -0.58
C PHE A 95 -13.50 -7.90 0.16
N ALA A 96 -13.66 -7.16 1.27
CA ALA A 96 -12.53 -6.75 2.10
C ALA A 96 -11.77 -7.96 2.70
N SER A 97 -12.50 -9.00 3.12
CA SER A 97 -11.88 -10.23 3.64
C SER A 97 -11.16 -11.03 2.54
N ALA A 98 -11.67 -11.00 1.31
CA ALA A 98 -10.99 -11.59 0.16
C ALA A 98 -9.67 -10.86 -0.15
N ASN A 99 -9.67 -9.52 -0.12
CA ASN A 99 -8.44 -8.73 -0.24
C ASN A 99 -7.41 -9.12 0.82
N ALA A 100 -7.83 -9.28 2.08
CA ALA A 100 -6.95 -9.70 3.17
C ALA A 100 -6.31 -11.08 2.91
N ARG A 101 -7.10 -12.09 2.52
CA ARG A 101 -6.61 -13.44 2.23
C ARG A 101 -5.64 -13.49 1.06
N HIS A 102 -5.95 -12.79 -0.03
CA HIS A 102 -5.05 -12.72 -1.18
C HIS A 102 -3.75 -11.97 -0.85
N SER A 103 -3.86 -10.87 -0.10
CA SER A 103 -2.69 -10.10 0.35
C SER A 103 -1.79 -10.90 1.27
N ARG A 104 -2.37 -11.72 2.17
CA ARG A 104 -1.62 -12.64 3.00
C ARG A 104 -0.73 -13.56 2.16
N HIS A 105 -1.28 -14.17 1.11
CA HIS A 105 -0.50 -15.04 0.23
C HIS A 105 0.62 -14.28 -0.49
N LEU A 106 0.37 -13.05 -0.92
CA LEU A 106 1.43 -12.18 -1.48
C LEU A 106 2.55 -11.97 -0.45
N VAL A 107 2.19 -11.56 0.76
CA VAL A 107 3.15 -11.29 1.85
C VAL A 107 3.94 -12.55 2.23
N GLU A 108 3.29 -13.70 2.34
CA GLU A 108 3.93 -14.99 2.64
C GLU A 108 4.89 -15.47 1.54
N SER A 109 4.71 -15.00 0.30
CA SER A 109 5.54 -15.35 -0.86
C SER A 109 6.73 -14.41 -1.10
N MET A 110 6.86 -13.36 -0.30
CA MET A 110 7.96 -12.41 -0.42
C MET A 110 9.32 -13.03 -0.11
N PRO A 111 10.41 -12.55 -0.73
CA PRO A 111 11.77 -12.99 -0.41
C PRO A 111 12.12 -12.65 1.04
N LYS A 112 12.98 -13.47 1.65
CA LYS A 112 13.51 -13.17 2.99
C LYS A 112 14.58 -12.10 2.89
N ASN A 113 14.59 -11.15 3.84
CA ASN A 113 15.59 -10.08 3.95
C ASN A 113 15.65 -9.16 2.71
N PRO A 114 14.55 -8.47 2.34
CA PRO A 114 14.63 -7.46 1.30
C PRO A 114 15.52 -6.30 1.75
N ARG A 115 16.12 -5.60 0.80
CA ARG A 115 16.88 -4.37 1.08
C ARG A 115 15.96 -3.16 1.17
N VAL A 116 14.89 -3.15 0.38
CA VAL A 116 13.90 -2.07 0.35
C VAL A 116 12.53 -2.61 0.01
N VAL A 117 11.50 -2.01 0.60
CA VAL A 117 10.09 -2.30 0.33
C VAL A 117 9.36 -1.04 -0.12
N PHE A 118 8.66 -1.12 -1.25
CA PHE A 118 7.72 -0.10 -1.71
C PHE A 118 6.30 -0.68 -1.69
N ALA A 119 5.37 -0.03 -1.01
CA ALA A 119 4.01 -0.57 -0.86
C ALA A 119 2.93 0.48 -1.17
N ASN A 120 2.10 0.21 -2.18
CA ASN A 120 1.04 1.11 -2.63
C ASN A 120 -0.31 0.73 -2.02
N ASP A 121 -1.05 1.74 -1.52
CA ASP A 121 -2.35 1.59 -0.86
C ASP A 121 -2.38 0.53 0.26
N VAL A 122 -1.48 0.66 1.23
CA VAL A 122 -1.22 -0.36 2.27
C VAL A 122 -2.35 -0.62 3.26
N THR A 123 -3.43 0.16 3.23
CA THR A 123 -4.61 -0.09 4.06
C THR A 123 -5.59 -1.09 3.45
N ILE A 124 -5.54 -1.31 2.13
CA ILE A 124 -6.46 -2.21 1.41
C ILE A 124 -6.49 -3.63 1.99
N PRO A 125 -5.34 -4.27 2.31
CA PRO A 125 -5.33 -5.62 2.89
C PRO A 125 -6.04 -5.73 4.24
N PHE A 126 -6.23 -4.61 4.95
CA PHE A 126 -6.66 -4.59 6.35
C PHE A 126 -8.04 -3.94 6.54
N GLN A 127 -8.76 -3.67 5.44
CA GLN A 127 -10.11 -3.09 5.46
C GLN A 127 -11.12 -3.96 6.25
N ALA A 128 -10.93 -5.29 6.27
CA ALA A 128 -11.75 -6.21 7.06
C ALA A 128 -11.29 -6.37 8.52
N GLY A 129 -10.21 -5.69 8.93
CA GLY A 129 -9.52 -5.95 10.20
C GLY A 129 -8.62 -7.19 10.08
N GLU A 130 -8.43 -7.90 11.19
CA GLU A 130 -7.69 -9.16 11.19
C GLU A 130 -8.51 -10.27 10.52
N VAL A 131 -7.89 -10.95 9.54
CA VAL A 131 -8.51 -12.08 8.83
C VAL A 131 -7.53 -13.25 8.84
N ASP A 132 -7.97 -14.39 9.37
CA ASP A 132 -7.18 -15.63 9.42
C ASP A 132 -5.79 -15.47 10.09
N GLY A 133 -5.64 -14.50 11.01
CA GLY A 133 -4.37 -14.17 11.66
C GLY A 133 -3.44 -13.25 10.85
N PHE A 134 -3.93 -12.71 9.73
CA PHE A 134 -3.24 -11.68 8.95
C PHE A 134 -3.77 -10.30 9.35
N CYS A 135 -2.87 -9.44 9.83
CA CYS A 135 -3.18 -8.06 10.22
C CYS A 135 -1.99 -7.15 9.91
N VAL A 136 -2.14 -5.84 10.16
CA VAL A 136 -1.10 -4.85 9.83
C VAL A 136 0.25 -5.14 10.49
N SER A 137 0.27 -5.73 11.69
CA SER A 137 1.54 -6.10 12.35
C SER A 137 2.30 -7.15 11.56
N THR A 138 1.64 -8.05 10.81
CA THR A 138 2.32 -9.03 9.95
C THR A 138 3.18 -8.35 8.88
N LEU A 139 2.69 -7.25 8.28
CA LEU A 139 3.45 -6.49 7.28
C LEU A 139 4.55 -5.65 7.95
N VAL A 140 4.27 -5.08 9.12
CA VAL A 140 5.24 -4.32 9.92
C VAL A 140 6.41 -5.21 10.35
N ASP A 141 6.12 -6.40 10.89
CA ASP A 141 7.13 -7.37 11.35
C ASP A 141 8.03 -7.81 10.19
N TYR A 142 7.48 -7.97 8.99
CA TYR A 142 8.28 -8.26 7.80
C TYR A 142 9.23 -7.10 7.44
N CYS A 143 8.81 -5.87 7.71
CA CYS A 143 9.53 -4.65 7.35
C CYS A 143 10.55 -4.19 8.41
N ASP A 144 10.58 -4.80 9.61
CA ASP A 144 11.31 -4.27 10.77
C ASP A 144 12.83 -4.20 10.57
N ASP A 145 13.40 -5.16 9.84
CA ASP A 145 14.84 -5.24 9.53
C ASP A 145 15.21 -4.67 8.14
N VAL A 146 14.28 -3.96 7.47
CA VAL A 146 14.50 -3.44 6.11
C VAL A 146 15.11 -2.04 6.15
N ASP A 147 16.18 -1.82 5.37
CA ASP A 147 16.90 -0.54 5.37
C ASP A 147 16.01 0.65 4.98
N VAL A 148 15.07 0.43 4.06
CA VAL A 148 14.15 1.45 3.54
C VAL A 148 12.76 0.86 3.33
N VAL A 149 11.74 1.56 3.82
CA VAL A 149 10.35 1.29 3.47
C VAL A 149 9.67 2.58 3.04
N VAL A 150 9.01 2.55 1.89
CA VAL A 150 8.14 3.65 1.45
C VAL A 150 6.77 3.08 1.15
N CYS A 151 5.80 3.41 1.99
CA CYS A 151 4.42 3.01 1.79
C CYS A 151 3.52 4.23 1.60
N ASN A 152 2.38 4.03 0.95
CA ASN A 152 1.35 5.05 0.89
C ASN A 152 -0.03 4.50 1.22
N ALA A 153 -0.90 5.40 1.68
CA ALA A 153 -2.28 5.06 2.02
C ALA A 153 -3.20 6.25 1.80
N LEU A 154 -4.46 5.96 1.47
CA LEU A 154 -5.52 6.97 1.50
C LEU A 154 -5.77 7.43 2.94
N GLU A 155 -5.85 8.75 3.12
CA GLU A 155 -6.33 9.36 4.35
C GLU A 155 -7.26 10.54 3.99
N SER A 156 -8.56 10.29 4.09
CA SER A 156 -9.62 11.24 3.76
C SER A 156 -10.96 10.70 4.28
N ASP A 157 -11.92 11.59 4.48
CA ASP A 157 -13.30 11.25 4.83
C ASP A 157 -14.18 10.99 3.59
N GLU A 158 -13.60 11.09 2.37
CA GLU A 158 -14.33 11.03 1.10
C GLU A 158 -14.98 9.68 0.79
N LEU A 159 -14.49 8.60 1.39
CA LEU A 159 -15.06 7.25 1.23
C LEU A 159 -16.01 6.85 2.37
N GLY A 160 -16.40 7.82 3.21
CA GLY A 160 -17.21 7.60 4.40
C GLY A 160 -16.36 7.49 5.66
N VAL A 161 -17.00 7.70 6.82
CA VAL A 161 -16.29 7.79 8.11
C VAL A 161 -16.84 6.87 9.19
N ASN A 162 -18.04 6.30 9.02
CA ASN A 162 -18.77 5.65 10.11
C ASN A 162 -18.88 4.13 10.00
N ASP A 163 -18.65 3.58 8.82
CA ASP A 163 -18.70 2.15 8.54
C ASP A 163 -17.46 1.40 9.08
N LEU A 164 -17.55 0.07 9.10
CA LEU A 164 -16.52 -0.80 9.66
C LEU A 164 -15.20 -0.72 8.88
N ILE A 165 -15.24 -0.60 7.54
CA ILE A 165 -14.03 -0.45 6.72
C ILE A 165 -13.29 0.83 7.10
N SER A 166 -14.00 1.95 7.16
CA SER A 166 -13.40 3.25 7.52
C SER A 166 -12.77 3.24 8.92
N ARG A 167 -13.35 2.50 9.88
CA ARG A 167 -12.75 2.32 11.21
C ARG A 167 -11.47 1.50 11.16
N ASN A 168 -11.45 0.40 10.40
CA ASN A 168 -10.29 -0.47 10.26
C ASN A 168 -9.15 0.21 9.50
N GLU A 169 -9.46 0.99 8.45
CA GLU A 169 -8.47 1.79 7.73
C GLU A 169 -7.80 2.81 8.65
N ARG A 170 -8.57 3.52 9.49
CA ARG A 170 -8.00 4.46 10.48
C ARG A 170 -7.14 3.73 11.52
N ALA A 171 -7.61 2.62 12.06
CA ALA A 171 -6.82 1.83 13.02
C ALA A 171 -5.50 1.34 12.39
N THR A 172 -5.54 0.96 11.11
CA THR A 172 -4.35 0.58 10.33
C THR A 172 -3.40 1.77 10.15
N LEU A 173 -3.93 2.93 9.77
CA LEU A 173 -3.15 4.17 9.66
C LEU A 173 -2.50 4.55 10.98
N ASP A 174 -3.20 4.43 12.12
CA ASP A 174 -2.65 4.75 13.44
C ASP A 174 -1.44 3.86 13.78
N VAL A 175 -1.52 2.56 13.44
CA VAL A 175 -0.39 1.63 13.60
C VAL A 175 0.77 2.04 12.69
N LEU A 176 0.51 2.30 11.40
CA LEU A 176 1.56 2.68 10.44
C LEU A 176 2.21 4.02 10.80
N ARG A 177 1.43 5.02 11.25
CA ARG A 177 1.93 6.32 11.72
C ARG A 177 2.82 6.18 12.95
N THR A 178 2.52 5.22 13.83
CA THR A 178 3.33 4.95 15.02
C THR A 178 4.62 4.21 14.67
N TRP A 179 4.55 3.28 13.71
CA TRP A 179 5.69 2.46 13.30
C TRP A 179 6.68 3.21 12.40
N THR A 180 6.19 4.08 11.51
CA THR A 180 7.06 4.79 10.56
C THR A 180 7.88 5.90 11.22
N ASP A 181 9.11 6.10 10.73
CA ASP A 181 9.96 7.20 11.18
C ASP A 181 9.44 8.57 10.72
N ARG A 182 8.71 8.59 9.59
CA ARG A 182 8.27 9.81 8.90
C ARG A 182 6.91 9.62 8.27
N VAL A 183 6.10 10.68 8.35
CA VAL A 183 4.84 10.80 7.62
C VAL A 183 4.91 12.02 6.70
N ILE A 184 4.50 11.84 5.45
CA ILE A 184 4.40 12.89 4.42
C ILE A 184 2.94 13.01 4.02
N GLU A 185 2.33 14.15 4.34
CA GLU A 185 0.92 14.43 4.04
C GLU A 185 0.84 15.28 2.76
N LEU A 186 0.01 14.85 1.79
CA LEU A 186 -0.18 15.50 0.49
C LEU A 186 -1.58 16.12 0.34
#